data_AF-A0AAI9C141-F1
#
_entry.id   AF-A0AAI9C141-F1
#
_cell.length_a   1.000
_cell.length_b   1.000
_cell.length_c   1.000
_cell.angle_alpha   90.00
_cell.angle_beta   90.00
_cell.angle_gamma   90.00
#
_symmetry.space_group_name_H-M   'P 1'
#
loop_
_entity.id
_entity.type
_entity.pdbx_description
1 polymer ?
#
loop_
_entity_poly.entity_id
_entity_poly.type
_entity_poly.pdbx_seq_one_letter_code
_entity_poly.pdbx_strand_id
1 'polypeptide(L)'
;MAGYYFRIAAIAHEVGHALYFEGIALSTRGAFIQHFCTMEGKAVLNNLTARSELLVTSLGYYDIGVAASNGPGLIAQADAGGEDLDRRVGKLFCDNNVTSTTGENYNDFYGRIYDEAIAARP
;
A
#
# COMPACT_ATOMS: atom_id res chain seq x y z
N MET A 1 13.11 10.54 9.32
CA MET A 1 12.70 10.08 10.68
C MET A 1 11.21 10.31 10.84
N ALA A 2 10.45 9.28 11.18
CA ALA A 2 9.00 9.32 11.31
C ALA A 2 8.54 10.28 12.42
N GLY A 3 8.10 11.48 12.04
CA GLY A 3 7.35 12.38 12.91
C GLY A 3 5.97 11.80 13.26
N TYR A 4 5.27 12.42 14.21
CA TYR A 4 3.94 11.97 14.66
C TYR A 4 2.95 11.77 13.50
N TYR A 5 2.97 12.67 12.51
CA TYR A 5 2.13 12.59 11.31
C TYR A 5 2.37 11.33 10.48
N PHE A 6 3.64 10.97 10.23
CA PHE A 6 3.95 9.73 9.52
C PHE A 6 3.45 8.49 10.28
N ARG A 7 3.54 8.48 11.61
CA ARG A 7 3.02 7.35 12.41
C ARG A 7 1.50 7.23 12.29
N ILE A 8 0.78 8.35 12.23
CA ILE A 8 -0.67 8.34 12.00
C ILE A 8 -0.99 7.83 10.59
N ALA A 9 -0.26 8.27 9.56
CA ALA A 9 -0.41 7.76 8.21
C ALA A 9 -0.14 6.25 8.12
N ALA A 10 0.93 5.78 8.78
CA ALA A 10 1.26 4.36 8.84
C ALA A 10 0.15 3.57 9.56
N ILE A 11 -0.34 4.03 10.71
CA ILE A 11 -1.48 3.38 11.39
C ILE A 11 -2.70 3.30 10.47
N ALA A 12 -3.02 4.39 9.76
CA ALA A 12 -4.12 4.40 8.80
C ALA A 12 -3.89 3.39 7.66
N HIS A 13 -2.67 3.27 7.14
CA HIS A 13 -2.30 2.25 6.16
C HIS A 13 -2.51 0.83 6.70
N GLU A 14 -1.94 0.52 7.86
CA GLU A 14 -2.02 -0.82 8.46
C GLU A 14 -3.45 -1.23 8.83
N VAL A 15 -4.29 -0.29 9.29
CA VAL A 15 -5.73 -0.53 9.51
C VAL A 15 -6.43 -0.86 8.19
N GLY A 16 -5.98 -0.29 7.08
CA GLY A 16 -6.47 -0.63 5.74
C GLY A 16 -6.26 -2.11 5.41
N HIS A 17 -5.11 -2.69 5.75
CA HIS A 17 -4.90 -4.13 5.58
C HIS A 17 -5.90 -4.96 6.38
N ALA A 18 -6.20 -4.58 7.62
CA ALA A 18 -7.16 -5.30 8.46
C ALA A 18 -8.60 -5.27 7.92
N LEU A 19 -9.00 -4.19 7.25
CA LEU A 19 -10.34 -4.04 6.68
C LEU A 19 -10.54 -4.81 5.37
N TYR A 20 -9.48 -4.93 4.56
CA TYR A 20 -9.60 -5.38 3.18
C TYR A 20 -8.90 -6.71 2.90
N PHE A 21 -8.34 -7.39 3.90
CA PHE A 21 -7.60 -8.62 3.68
C PHE A 21 -8.44 -9.69 2.96
N GLU A 22 -8.05 -9.97 1.73
CA GLU A 22 -8.64 -11.02 0.90
C GLU A 22 -7.63 -12.15 0.75
N GLY A 23 -8.07 -13.39 1.02
CA GLY A 23 -7.24 -14.57 0.80
C GLY A 23 -6.93 -14.76 -0.69
N ILE A 24 -5.72 -15.21 -1.00
CA ILE A 24 -5.29 -15.52 -2.38
C ILE A 24 -4.89 -16.99 -2.53
N ALA A 25 -5.33 -17.59 -3.65
CA ALA A 25 -4.80 -18.85 -4.11
C ALA A 25 -3.39 -18.67 -4.73
N LEU A 26 -2.45 -19.50 -4.29
CA LEU A 26 -1.12 -19.66 -4.91
C LEU A 26 -1.26 -20.24 -6.33
N SER A 27 -1.49 -19.33 -7.28
CA SER A 27 -1.62 -19.57 -8.72
C SER A 27 -0.29 -19.29 -9.43
N THR A 28 -0.17 -18.21 -10.21
CA THR A 28 1.09 -17.79 -10.83
C THR A 28 1.80 -16.74 -9.96
N ARG A 29 3.14 -16.66 -10.08
CA ARG A 29 3.95 -15.67 -9.36
C ARG A 29 3.47 -14.24 -9.63
N GLY A 30 3.16 -13.92 -10.88
CA GLY A 30 2.69 -12.59 -11.28
C GLY A 30 1.33 -12.24 -10.69
N ALA A 31 0.37 -13.18 -10.69
CA ALA A 31 -0.94 -12.97 -10.07
C ALA A 31 -0.82 -12.80 -8.55
N PHE A 32 0.07 -13.56 -7.91
CA PHE A 32 0.36 -13.43 -6.48
C PHE A 32 0.91 -12.04 -6.13
N ILE A 33 1.94 -11.58 -6.84
CA ILE A 33 2.52 -10.24 -6.62
C ILE A 33 1.47 -9.16 -6.88
N GLN A 34 0.72 -9.25 -7.99
CA GLN A 34 -0.31 -8.28 -8.31
C GLN A 34 -1.37 -8.18 -7.20
N HIS A 35 -1.83 -9.30 -6.65
CA HIS A 35 -2.80 -9.30 -5.56
C HIS A 35 -2.29 -8.56 -4.33
N PHE A 36 -1.10 -8.90 -3.85
CA PHE A 36 -0.54 -8.23 -2.68
C PHE A 36 -0.24 -6.74 -2.95
N CYS A 37 0.20 -6.39 -4.16
CA CYS A 37 0.33 -4.99 -4.53
C CYS A 37 -1.03 -4.28 -4.57
N THR A 38 -2.10 -4.90 -5.08
CA THR A 38 -3.46 -4.35 -4.99
C THR A 38 -3.89 -4.16 -3.53
N MET A 39 -3.51 -5.07 -2.64
CA MET A 39 -3.75 -4.95 -1.20
C MET A 39 -3.00 -3.76 -0.56
N GLU A 40 -1.75 -3.52 -0.96
CA GLU A 40 -1.04 -2.28 -0.61
C GLU A 40 -1.76 -1.04 -1.16
N GLY A 41 -2.30 -1.13 -2.37
CA GLY A 41 -3.11 -0.07 -2.96
C GLY A 41 -4.36 0.27 -2.14
N LYS A 42 -5.10 -0.73 -1.66
CA LYS A 42 -6.25 -0.54 -0.76
C LYS A 42 -5.83 0.12 0.56
N ALA A 43 -4.68 -0.27 1.11
CA ALA A 43 -4.13 0.33 2.33
C ALA A 43 -3.72 1.80 2.14
N VAL A 44 -3.06 2.13 1.02
CA VAL A 44 -2.74 3.51 0.64
C VAL A 44 -4.01 4.34 0.48
N LEU A 45 -5.04 3.81 -0.18
CA LEU A 45 -6.33 4.51 -0.33
C LEU A 45 -6.98 4.78 1.03
N ASN A 46 -6.93 3.83 1.98
CA ASN A 46 -7.42 4.05 3.34
C ASN A 46 -6.62 5.15 4.07
N ASN A 47 -5.29 5.16 3.95
CA ASN A 47 -4.47 6.26 4.45
C ASN A 47 -4.89 7.60 3.84
N LEU A 48 -5.11 7.66 2.52
CA LEU A 48 -5.54 8.88 1.84
C LEU A 48 -6.92 9.36 2.29
N THR A 49 -7.86 8.44 2.55
CA THR A 49 -9.15 8.77 3.16
C THR A 49 -8.95 9.42 4.54
N ALA A 50 -8.17 8.79 5.43
CA ALA A 50 -7.89 9.36 6.75
C ALA A 50 -7.19 10.73 6.67
N ARG A 51 -6.26 10.89 5.72
CA ARG A 51 -5.60 12.17 5.44
C ARG A 51 -6.62 13.23 5.00
N SER A 52 -7.53 12.89 4.11
CA SER A 52 -8.58 13.79 3.63
C SER A 52 -9.49 14.26 4.78
N GLU A 53 -9.95 13.33 5.62
CA GLU A 53 -10.81 13.64 6.78
C GLU A 53 -10.12 14.59 7.77
N LEU A 54 -8.83 14.37 8.05
CA LEU A 54 -8.04 15.25 8.91
C LEU A 54 -7.83 16.63 8.29
N LEU A 55 -7.52 16.71 7.00
CA LEU A 55 -7.38 17.98 6.29
C LEU A 55 -8.68 18.78 6.32
N VAL A 56 -9.82 18.13 6.02
CA VAL A 56 -11.14 18.80 6.04
C VAL A 56 -11.49 19.27 7.46
N THR A 57 -11.40 18.38 8.44
CA THR A 57 -11.80 18.67 9.84
C THR A 57 -10.89 19.73 10.48
N SER A 58 -9.61 19.72 10.14
CA SER A 58 -8.64 20.67 10.67
C SER A 58 -8.55 21.97 9.88
N LEU A 59 -9.35 22.17 8.82
CA LEU A 59 -9.22 23.31 7.91
C LEU A 59 -7.82 23.44 7.28
N GLY A 60 -7.22 22.29 6.94
CA GLY A 60 -5.93 22.19 6.26
C GLY A 60 -4.70 22.19 7.16
N TYR A 61 -4.85 22.24 8.48
CA TYR A 61 -3.71 22.33 9.40
C TYR A 61 -2.97 21.01 9.59
N TYR A 62 -3.67 19.88 9.54
CA TYR A 62 -3.10 18.56 9.82
C TYR A 62 -3.03 17.70 8.57
N ASP A 63 -1.92 17.82 7.85
CA ASP A 63 -1.55 16.90 6.78
C ASP A 63 -0.69 15.76 7.33
N ILE A 64 -1.27 14.57 7.43
CA ILE A 64 -0.52 13.37 7.86
C ILE A 64 0.35 12.75 6.75
N GLY A 65 0.18 13.20 5.52
CA GLY A 65 0.85 12.65 4.34
C GLY A 65 0.42 11.22 4.00
N VAL A 66 1.28 10.54 3.24
CA VAL A 66 1.12 9.13 2.84
C VAL A 66 2.27 8.33 3.43
N ALA A 67 2.01 7.13 3.94
CA ALA A 67 3.00 6.20 4.46
C ALA A 67 3.84 5.54 3.35
N ALA A 68 4.46 6.34 2.49
CA ALA A 68 5.20 5.90 1.32
C ALA A 68 6.32 6.91 0.96
N SER A 69 7.35 6.44 0.26
CA SER A 69 8.44 7.27 -0.28
C SER A 69 7.96 8.18 -1.43
N ASN A 70 6.98 7.73 -2.20
CA ASN A 70 6.46 8.40 -3.40
C ASN A 70 5.07 9.04 -3.18
N GLY A 71 4.80 9.54 -1.98
CA GLY A 71 3.51 10.10 -1.57
C GLY A 71 2.85 11.05 -2.58
N PRO A 72 3.55 12.07 -3.14
CA PRO A 72 2.95 12.96 -4.15
C PRO A 72 2.44 12.22 -5.40
N GLY A 73 3.14 11.19 -5.86
CA GLY A 73 2.71 10.38 -7.01
C GLY A 73 1.47 9.55 -6.69
N LEU A 74 1.38 9.00 -5.47
CA LEU A 74 0.21 8.23 -5.03
C LEU A 74 -1.02 9.12 -4.87
N ILE A 75 -0.86 10.33 -4.32
CA ILE A 75 -1.94 11.33 -4.24
C ILE A 75 -2.45 11.65 -5.65
N ALA A 76 -1.56 12.00 -6.58
CA ALA A 76 -1.94 12.31 -7.95
C ALA A 76 -2.64 11.13 -8.66
N GLN A 77 -2.16 9.90 -8.43
CA GLN A 77 -2.78 8.69 -8.99
C GLN A 77 -4.17 8.42 -8.41
N ALA A 78 -4.38 8.71 -7.12
CA ALA A 78 -5.67 8.58 -6.44
C ALA A 78 -6.67 9.65 -6.90
N ASP A 79 -6.23 10.91 -6.97
CA ASP A 79 -7.05 12.05 -7.40
C ASP A 79 -7.52 11.91 -8.86
N ALA A 80 -6.69 11.30 -9.72
CA ALA A 80 -7.06 10.99 -11.10
C ALA A 80 -8.22 9.96 -11.19
N GLY A 81 -8.45 9.16 -10.16
CA GLY A 81 -9.54 8.19 -10.08
C GLY A 81 -9.50 7.09 -11.17
N GLY A 82 -10.69 6.63 -11.57
CA GLY A 82 -10.90 5.62 -12.63
C GLY A 82 -11.10 4.19 -12.13
N GLU A 83 -11.44 3.27 -13.04
CA GLU A 83 -11.61 1.82 -12.79
C GLU A 83 -10.33 1.22 -12.19
N ASP A 84 -10.35 0.09 -11.47
CA ASP A 84 -9.14 -0.57 -10.94
C ASP A 84 -8.15 0.36 -10.18
N LEU A 85 -8.67 1.34 -9.45
CA LEU A 85 -7.84 2.37 -8.80
C LEU A 85 -6.86 1.76 -7.79
N ASP A 86 -7.35 0.83 -6.96
CA ASP A 86 -6.56 0.09 -5.98
C ASP A 86 -5.39 -0.66 -6.63
N ARG A 87 -5.63 -1.33 -7.76
CA ARG A 87 -4.58 -2.02 -8.52
C ARG A 87 -3.52 -1.06 -9.05
N ARG A 88 -3.92 0.10 -9.60
CA ARG A 88 -2.96 1.10 -10.13
C ARG A 88 -2.15 1.76 -9.02
N VAL A 89 -2.81 2.20 -7.95
CA VAL A 89 -2.15 2.77 -6.76
C VAL A 89 -1.20 1.73 -6.16
N GLY A 90 -1.65 0.49 -6.04
CA GLY A 90 -0.87 -0.63 -5.55
C GLY A 90 0.37 -0.93 -6.39
N LYS A 91 0.23 -0.94 -7.71
CA LYS A 91 1.39 -1.07 -8.62
C LYS A 91 2.38 0.08 -8.41
N LEU A 92 1.90 1.32 -8.41
CA LEU A 92 2.76 2.50 -8.23
C LEU A 92 3.47 2.48 -6.87
N PHE A 93 2.79 2.01 -5.82
CA PHE A 93 3.38 1.81 -4.50
C PHE A 93 4.50 0.76 -4.56
N CYS A 94 4.19 -0.45 -5.04
CA CYS A 94 5.15 -1.55 -5.12
C CYS A 94 6.38 -1.21 -5.97
N ASP A 95 6.23 -0.49 -7.08
CA ASP A 95 7.33 -0.10 -7.97
C ASP A 95 8.33 0.87 -7.30
N ASN A 96 7.93 1.60 -6.26
CA ASN A 96 8.71 2.74 -5.72
C ASN A 96 9.03 2.65 -4.21
N ASN A 97 8.47 1.67 -3.51
CA ASN A 97 8.64 1.51 -2.07
C ASN A 97 9.41 0.22 -1.73
N VAL A 98 9.98 0.22 -0.54
CA VAL A 98 10.64 -0.94 0.05
C VAL A 98 9.97 -1.30 1.37
N THR A 99 10.01 -2.58 1.73
CA THR A 99 9.46 -3.04 3.01
C THR A 99 10.26 -2.43 4.16
N SER A 100 9.58 -2.13 5.27
CA SER A 100 10.23 -1.61 6.47
C SER A 100 11.03 -2.67 7.24
N THR A 101 10.73 -3.96 7.02
CA THR A 101 11.33 -5.09 7.75
C THR A 101 12.53 -5.67 7.04
N THR A 102 12.49 -5.82 5.70
CA THR A 102 13.57 -6.42 4.92
C THR A 102 14.34 -5.40 4.08
N GLY A 103 13.76 -4.23 3.79
CA GLY A 103 14.35 -3.23 2.90
C GLY A 103 14.32 -3.63 1.42
N GLU A 104 13.64 -4.73 1.09
CA GLU A 104 13.45 -5.21 -0.29
C GLU A 104 12.35 -4.39 -0.98
N ASN A 105 12.45 -4.23 -2.30
CA ASN A 105 11.31 -3.75 -3.08
C ASN A 105 10.11 -4.70 -2.88
N TYR A 106 8.89 -4.17 -2.81
CA TYR A 106 7.70 -4.98 -2.57
C TYR A 106 7.48 -6.07 -3.65
N ASN A 107 7.81 -5.81 -4.92
CA ASN A 107 7.71 -6.83 -5.97
C ASN A 107 8.65 -8.01 -5.72
N ASP A 108 9.87 -7.72 -5.27
CA ASP A 108 10.87 -8.74 -4.95
C ASP A 108 10.48 -9.52 -3.69
N PHE A 109 10.03 -8.80 -2.66
CA PHE A 109 9.56 -9.37 -1.41
C PHE A 109 8.41 -10.37 -1.60
N TYR A 110 7.34 -9.98 -2.29
CA TYR A 110 6.22 -10.90 -2.55
C TYR A 110 6.59 -12.00 -3.54
N GLY A 111 7.49 -11.70 -4.48
CA GLY A 111 8.05 -12.70 -5.38
C GLY A 111 8.77 -13.81 -4.61
N ARG A 112 9.63 -13.43 -3.66
CA ARG A 112 10.34 -14.37 -2.79
C ARG A 112 9.39 -15.19 -1.92
N ILE A 113 8.38 -14.56 -1.32
CA ILE A 113 7.34 -15.28 -0.55
C ILE A 113 6.64 -16.34 -1.42
N TYR A 114 6.31 -16.00 -2.66
CA TYR A 114 5.72 -16.97 -3.59
C TYR A 114 6.68 -18.13 -3.88
N ASP A 115 7.94 -17.83 -4.18
CA ASP A 115 8.94 -18.83 -4.53
C ASP A 115 9.18 -19.81 -3.36
N GLU A 116 9.24 -19.29 -2.12
CA GLU A 116 9.31 -20.09 -0.88
C GLU A 116 8.07 -20.97 -0.69
N ALA A 117 6.87 -20.41 -0.89
CA ALA A 117 5.61 -21.14 -0.74
C ALA A 117 5.45 -22.26 -1.77
N ILE A 118 5.92 -22.07 -3.00
CA ILE A 118 5.93 -23.11 -4.03
C ILE A 118 6.96 -24.20 -3.70
N ALA A 119 8.17 -23.84 -3.26
CA ALA A 119 9.20 -24.81 -2.89
C ALA A 119 8.80 -25.70 -1.69
N ALA A 120 7.95 -25.17 -0.80
CA ALA A 120 7.43 -25.91 0.34
C ALA A 120 6.23 -26.82 0.01
N ARG A 121 5.72 -26.83 -1.23
CA ARG A 121 4.67 -27.75 -1.63
C ARG A 121 5.22 -29.18 -1.73
N PRO A 122 4.53 -30.19 -1.15
CA PRO A 122 4.94 -31.58 -1.22
C PRO A 122 4.86 -32.16 -2.64
#